data_AF-A0A9D4Y4Z2-F1
#
_entry.id   AF-A0A9D4Y4Z2-F1
#
_cell.length_a   1.000
_cell.length_b   1.000
_cell.length_c   1.000
_cell.angle_alpha   90.00
_cell.angle_beta   90.00
_cell.angle_gamma   90.00
#
_symmetry.space_group_name_H-M   'P 1'
#
loop_
_entity.id
_entity.type
_entity.pdbx_description
1 polymer ?
#
loop_
_entity_poly.entity_id
_entity_poly.type
_entity_poly.pdbx_seq_one_letter_code
_entity_poly.pdbx_strand_id
1 'polypeptide(L)'
;MQVTKIISGRQVDTPSCSLHQPKTFILGFSKGGTVLNQIVTELGFSDIGSNVNSSDSEICIVPKTKEALLNSISEIHYVDVGLNSTGAYLTNRDVFERISERLVHRAPRLRFVLHGTPRQWNDKQRDWIRKEKDEMLLLLESEAGKSGGKLEFLSRYYFSDKPPTLQMHFEIIESLDVS
;
A
#
# COMPACT_ATOMS: atom_id res chain seq x y z
N MET A 1 -2.81 54.58 -42.50
CA MET A 1 -3.43 53.43 -41.80
C MET A 1 -2.37 52.34 -41.69
N GLN A 2 -1.44 52.48 -40.75
CA GLN A 2 -1.43 51.97 -39.37
C GLN A 2 -1.32 50.45 -39.30
N VAL A 3 -0.07 50.02 -39.09
CA VAL A 3 0.37 48.65 -38.79
C VAL A 3 0.16 48.42 -37.31
N THR A 4 -0.73 47.50 -36.93
CA THR A 4 -0.97 47.17 -35.52
C THR A 4 -0.07 46.01 -35.11
N LYS A 5 1.02 46.35 -34.43
CA LYS A 5 1.92 45.42 -33.73
C LYS A 5 1.25 45.01 -32.42
N ILE A 6 0.78 43.76 -32.33
CA ILE A 6 0.30 43.20 -31.06
C ILE A 6 1.48 42.49 -30.39
N ILE A 7 2.07 43.17 -29.41
CA ILE A 7 2.92 42.56 -28.39
C ILE A 7 1.95 42.06 -27.31
N SER A 8 1.89 40.74 -27.09
CA SER A 8 1.17 40.19 -25.95
C SER A 8 2.03 39.15 -25.25
N GLY A 9 2.46 39.52 -24.04
CA GLY A 9 2.78 38.65 -22.91
C GLY A 9 3.75 37.50 -23.14
N ARG A 10 5.01 37.70 -22.79
CA ARG A 10 5.89 36.59 -22.39
C ARG A 10 5.31 36.02 -21.09
N GLN A 11 4.57 34.92 -21.19
CA GLN A 11 4.17 34.14 -20.02
C GLN A 11 5.47 33.58 -19.43
N VAL A 12 5.85 34.10 -18.26
CA VAL A 12 6.93 33.53 -17.47
C VAL A 12 6.38 32.19 -17.00
N ASP A 13 6.90 31.11 -17.59
CA ASP A 13 6.68 29.76 -17.10
C ASP A 13 7.23 29.71 -15.67
N THR A 14 6.35 29.89 -14.69
CA THR A 14 6.67 29.58 -13.30
C THR A 14 6.91 28.07 -13.27
N PRO A 15 8.12 27.60 -12.92
CA PRO A 15 8.32 26.17 -12.76
C PRO A 15 7.42 25.74 -11.61
N SER A 16 6.37 24.97 -11.92
CA SER A 16 5.63 24.28 -10.87
C SER A 16 6.59 23.27 -10.29
N CYS A 17 7.28 23.65 -9.21
CA CYS A 17 8.00 22.71 -8.37
C CYS A 17 6.94 21.75 -7.83
N SER A 18 6.72 20.64 -8.54
CA SER A 18 6.01 19.49 -8.01
C SER A 18 6.88 18.96 -6.88
N LEU A 19 6.67 19.47 -5.66
CA LEU A 19 7.27 18.90 -4.47
C LEU A 19 6.79 17.45 -4.40
N HIS A 20 7.66 16.53 -4.81
CA HIS A 20 7.39 15.11 -4.81
C HIS A 20 7.16 14.69 -3.36
N GLN A 21 5.90 14.44 -3.00
CA GLN A 21 5.61 13.80 -1.73
C GLN A 21 6.31 12.43 -1.72
N PRO A 22 7.16 12.14 -0.72
CA PRO A 22 7.88 10.88 -0.67
C PRO A 22 6.89 9.72 -0.63
N LYS A 23 7.15 8.68 -1.43
CA LYS A 23 6.36 7.44 -1.40
C LYS A 23 6.80 6.59 -0.23
N THR A 24 5.84 6.08 0.53
CA THR A 24 6.08 5.22 1.69
C THR A 24 5.71 3.78 1.34
N PHE A 25 6.65 2.88 1.59
CA PHE A 25 6.46 1.44 1.45
C PHE A 25 6.49 0.86 2.86
N ILE A 26 5.44 0.15 3.26
CA ILE A 26 5.37 -0.46 4.59
C ILE A 26 5.42 -1.96 4.45
N LEU A 27 6.32 -2.59 5.21
CA LEU A 27 6.52 -4.03 5.22
C LEU A 27 6.22 -4.57 6.61
N GLY A 28 5.38 -5.59 6.68
CA GLY A 28 5.08 -6.32 7.90
C GLY A 28 5.62 -7.72 7.79
N PHE A 29 6.63 -8.05 8.59
CA PHE A 29 7.23 -9.39 8.62
C PHE A 29 6.73 -10.19 9.83
N SER A 30 6.43 -11.47 9.65
CA SER A 30 6.04 -12.38 10.76
C SER A 30 4.83 -11.83 11.53
N LYS A 31 4.96 -11.52 12.82
CA LYS A 31 3.89 -10.89 13.62
C LYS A 31 3.58 -9.45 13.20
N GLY A 32 4.43 -8.82 12.40
CA GLY A 32 4.21 -7.48 11.84
C GLY A 32 2.96 -7.37 10.96
N GLY A 33 2.41 -8.50 10.47
CA GLY A 33 1.13 -8.50 9.77
C GLY A 33 -0.03 -7.95 10.60
N THR A 34 -0.01 -8.13 11.93
CA THR A 34 -1.01 -7.53 12.82
C THR A 34 -0.94 -6.00 12.83
N VAL A 35 0.28 -5.45 12.81
CA VAL A 35 0.49 -4.00 12.73
C VAL A 35 0.01 -3.47 11.38
N LEU A 36 0.29 -4.18 10.29
CA LEU A 36 -0.25 -3.84 8.97
C LEU A 36 -1.78 -3.84 8.97
N ASN A 37 -2.42 -4.85 9.56
CA ASN A 37 -3.88 -4.91 9.62
C ASN A 37 -4.47 -3.68 10.31
N GLN A 38 -3.81 -3.17 11.37
CA GLN A 38 -4.21 -1.92 12.02
C GLN A 38 -3.98 -0.70 11.12
N ILE A 39 -2.82 -0.58 10.49
CA ILE A 39 -2.51 0.54 9.58
C ILE A 39 -3.47 0.57 8.39
N VAL A 40 -3.76 -0.58 7.78
CA VAL A 40 -4.70 -0.73 6.66
C VAL A 40 -6.12 -0.36 7.10
N THR A 41 -6.51 -0.74 8.31
CA THR A 41 -7.79 -0.32 8.90
C THR A 41 -7.82 1.19 9.07
N GLU A 42 -6.79 1.79 9.66
CA GLU A 42 -6.69 3.25 9.81
C GLU A 42 -6.70 3.99 8.47
N LEU A 43 -6.08 3.41 7.43
CA LEU A 43 -6.10 3.96 6.08
C LEU A 43 -7.52 3.97 5.49
N GLY A 44 -8.27 2.88 5.63
CA GLY A 44 -9.65 2.79 5.18
C GLY A 44 -10.60 3.74 5.92
N PHE A 45 -10.35 4.00 7.20
CA PHE A 45 -11.21 4.86 8.02
C PHE A 45 -10.71 6.32 8.15
N SER A 46 -9.61 6.69 7.50
CA SER A 46 -9.09 8.05 7.55
C SER A 46 -9.79 8.96 6.54
N ASP A 47 -10.14 10.17 6.98
CA ASP A 47 -10.75 11.18 6.13
C ASP A 47 -9.77 11.68 5.05
N ILE A 48 -10.28 11.83 3.83
CA ILE A 48 -9.54 12.25 2.64
C ILE A 48 -9.15 13.76 2.70
N GLY A 49 -9.67 14.50 3.69
CA GLY A 49 -9.74 15.96 3.67
C GLY A 49 -8.67 16.74 4.42
N SER A 50 -7.84 16.12 5.27
CA SER A 50 -6.92 16.88 6.13
C SER A 50 -5.49 16.94 5.59
N ASN A 51 -5.33 17.20 4.29
CA ASN A 51 -4.09 17.80 3.84
C ASN A 51 -4.04 19.20 4.47
N VAL A 52 -3.47 19.27 5.67
CA VAL A 52 -2.98 20.53 6.23
C VAL A 52 -2.13 21.10 5.12
N ASN A 53 -2.56 22.22 4.54
CA ASN A 53 -1.75 23.00 3.62
C ASN A 53 -0.56 23.50 4.44
N SER A 54 0.44 22.64 4.67
CA SER A 54 1.72 23.07 5.17
C SER A 54 2.37 23.81 4.02
N SER A 55 2.25 25.12 4.04
CA SER A 55 3.04 26.07 3.26
C SER A 55 4.55 25.95 3.51
N ASP A 56 4.99 24.97 4.31
CA ASP A 56 6.38 24.65 4.54
C ASP A 56 6.97 23.99 3.30
N SER A 57 7.68 24.81 2.54
CA SER A 57 8.60 24.48 1.45
C SER A 57 9.82 23.68 1.92
N GLU A 58 9.65 22.76 2.86
CA GLU A 58 10.70 21.90 3.38
C GLU A 58 10.34 20.44 3.10
N ILE A 59 11.16 19.77 2.27
CA ILE A 59 10.98 18.36 1.94
C ILE A 59 11.21 17.55 3.22
N CYS A 60 10.14 17.17 3.90
CA CYS A 60 10.22 16.30 5.06
C CYS A 60 10.12 14.85 4.60
N ILE A 61 11.23 14.11 4.72
CA ILE A 61 11.29 12.68 4.35
C ILE A 61 10.34 11.84 5.23
N VAL A 62 10.18 12.24 6.50
CA VAL A 62 9.32 11.56 7.46
C VAL A 62 8.04 12.38 7.66
N PRO A 63 6.85 11.81 7.39
CA PRO A 63 5.59 12.50 7.61
C PRO A 63 5.43 12.94 9.08
N LYS A 64 5.05 14.20 9.30
CA LYS A 64 4.86 14.78 10.65
C LYS A 64 3.47 14.49 11.24
N THR A 65 2.49 14.15 10.41
CA THR A 65 1.12 13.85 10.83
C THR A 65 0.70 12.45 10.39
N LYS A 66 -0.30 11.89 11.08
CA LYS A 66 -0.90 10.61 10.72
C LYS A 66 -1.43 10.64 9.29
N GLU A 67 -2.10 11.71 8.89
CA GLU A 67 -2.74 11.78 7.58
C GLU A 67 -1.71 11.97 6.48
N ALA A 68 -0.63 12.72 6.75
CA ALA A 68 0.51 12.79 5.83
C ALA A 68 1.16 11.41 5.64
N LEU A 69 1.29 10.61 6.71
CA LEU A 69 1.79 9.24 6.63
C LEU A 69 0.85 8.34 5.84
N LEU A 70 -0.43 8.30 6.18
CA LEU A 70 -1.39 7.43 5.51
C LEU A 70 -1.54 7.80 4.02
N ASN A 71 -1.50 9.09 3.69
CA ASN A 71 -1.54 9.56 2.30
C ASN A 71 -0.25 9.30 1.51
N SER A 72 0.90 9.09 2.18
CA SER A 72 2.15 8.78 1.50
C SER A 72 2.34 7.30 1.19
N ILE A 73 1.55 6.41 1.80
CA ILE A 73 1.64 4.96 1.56
C ILE A 73 1.27 4.64 0.11
N SER A 74 2.24 4.15 -0.64
CA SER A 74 2.04 3.62 -1.98
C SER A 74 2.00 2.10 -2.01
N GLU A 75 2.72 1.43 -1.10
CA GLU A 75 2.82 -0.03 -1.09
C GLU A 75 2.75 -0.63 0.32
N ILE A 76 2.05 -1.75 0.42
CA ILE A 76 1.87 -2.50 1.66
C ILE A 76 2.26 -3.96 1.41
N HIS A 77 3.36 -4.39 2.02
CA HIS A 77 3.95 -5.71 1.84
C HIS A 77 3.72 -6.58 3.07
N TYR A 78 2.85 -7.58 2.93
CA TYR A 78 2.70 -8.64 3.92
C TYR A 78 3.77 -9.70 3.66
N VAL A 79 4.82 -9.74 4.48
CA VAL A 79 5.97 -10.63 4.29
C VAL A 79 5.94 -11.79 5.26
N ASP A 80 5.67 -12.99 4.74
CA ASP A 80 5.59 -14.23 5.50
C ASP A 80 4.93 -13.99 6.87
N VAL A 81 3.75 -13.37 6.86
CA VAL A 81 3.03 -12.94 8.06
C VAL A 81 2.29 -14.08 8.73
N GLY A 82 2.39 -14.17 10.05
CA GLY A 82 1.80 -15.29 10.75
C GLY A 82 1.61 -15.05 12.25
N LEU A 83 0.55 -15.65 12.75
CA LEU A 83 0.21 -15.72 14.16
C LEU A 83 -0.03 -17.17 14.56
N ASN A 84 -0.06 -17.42 15.87
CA ASN A 84 -0.52 -18.70 16.44
C ASN A 84 -2.05 -18.69 16.67
N SER A 85 -2.74 -17.74 16.05
CA SER A 85 -4.18 -17.49 16.08
C SER A 85 -4.60 -16.89 14.74
N THR A 86 -5.90 -16.66 14.55
CA THR A 86 -6.43 -15.85 13.44
C THR A 86 -5.94 -14.41 13.50
N GLY A 87 -6.05 -13.69 12.38
CA GLY A 87 -5.70 -12.27 12.22
C GLY A 87 -4.32 -12.02 11.61
N ALA A 88 -3.77 -12.98 10.84
CA ALA A 88 -2.53 -12.79 10.09
C ALA A 88 -2.75 -11.88 8.88
N TYR A 89 -3.89 -12.01 8.19
CA TYR A 89 -4.32 -11.13 7.09
C TYR A 89 -5.67 -10.48 7.43
N LEU A 90 -5.92 -9.30 6.86
CA LEU A 90 -7.15 -8.57 7.09
C LEU A 90 -8.27 -9.11 6.19
N THR A 91 -9.38 -9.52 6.80
CA THR A 91 -10.56 -10.09 6.11
C THR A 91 -11.81 -9.23 6.26
N ASN A 92 -11.64 -7.96 6.66
CA ASN A 92 -12.76 -7.05 6.87
C ASN A 92 -13.12 -6.32 5.56
N ARG A 93 -14.26 -6.69 4.96
CA ARG A 93 -14.79 -6.10 3.72
C ARG A 93 -14.92 -4.58 3.79
N ASP A 94 -15.48 -4.07 4.89
CA ASP A 94 -15.75 -2.65 5.11
C ASP A 94 -14.50 -1.77 4.99
N VAL A 95 -13.32 -2.33 5.32
CA VAL A 95 -12.04 -1.63 5.19
C VAL A 95 -11.67 -1.46 3.72
N PHE A 96 -11.75 -2.53 2.92
CA PHE A 96 -11.35 -2.50 1.51
C PHE A 96 -12.32 -1.67 0.66
N GLU A 97 -13.62 -1.71 0.95
CA GLU A 97 -14.62 -0.87 0.29
C GLU A 97 -14.27 0.62 0.48
N ARG A 98 -13.98 1.03 1.71
CA ARG A 98 -13.59 2.42 2.01
C ARG A 98 -12.25 2.81 1.39
N ILE A 99 -11.29 1.89 1.34
CA ILE A 99 -10.02 2.12 0.62
C ILE A 99 -10.31 2.38 -0.86
N SER A 100 -11.17 1.58 -1.49
CA SER A 100 -11.54 1.75 -2.90
C SER A 100 -12.20 3.11 -3.15
N GLU A 101 -13.19 3.47 -2.34
CA GLU A 101 -13.85 4.78 -2.40
C GLU A 101 -12.85 5.93 -2.24
N ARG A 102 -11.91 5.81 -1.30
CA ARG A 102 -10.83 6.78 -1.08
C ARG A 102 -9.95 6.96 -2.32
N LEU A 103 -9.57 5.87 -2.96
CA LEU A 103 -8.73 5.87 -4.16
C LEU A 103 -9.41 6.52 -5.36
N VAL A 104 -10.71 6.28 -5.57
CA VAL A 104 -11.48 6.92 -6.65
C VAL A 104 -11.37 8.44 -6.57
N HIS A 105 -11.62 9.01 -5.39
CA HIS A 105 -11.83 10.44 -5.25
C HIS A 105 -10.55 11.28 -5.27
N ARG A 106 -9.52 10.95 -4.47
CA ARG A 106 -8.36 11.86 -4.29
C ARG A 106 -7.04 11.21 -3.90
N ALA A 107 -7.00 9.92 -3.55
CA ALA A 107 -5.77 9.29 -3.10
C ALA A 107 -4.88 8.81 -4.28
N PRO A 108 -3.54 8.77 -4.08
CA PRO A 108 -2.62 8.16 -5.02
C PRO A 108 -2.87 6.65 -5.13
N ARG A 109 -2.27 6.01 -6.15
CA ARG A 109 -2.35 4.55 -6.30
C ARG A 109 -1.80 3.82 -5.08
N LEU A 110 -2.41 2.69 -4.74
CA LEU A 110 -2.04 1.84 -3.63
C LEU A 110 -1.86 0.39 -4.11
N ARG A 111 -0.74 -0.22 -3.75
CA ARG A 111 -0.40 -1.60 -4.11
C ARG A 111 -0.28 -2.49 -2.88
N PHE A 112 -1.00 -3.60 -2.87
CA PHE A 112 -0.83 -4.65 -1.86
C PHE A 112 0.05 -5.77 -2.42
N VAL A 113 1.06 -6.21 -1.68
CA VAL A 113 1.89 -7.36 -2.07
C VAL A 113 1.91 -8.37 -0.95
N LEU A 114 1.44 -9.58 -1.23
CA LEU A 114 1.40 -10.68 -0.28
C LEU A 114 2.53 -11.64 -0.63
N HIS A 115 3.57 -11.66 0.18
CA HIS A 115 4.74 -12.53 0.05
C HIS A 115 4.62 -13.69 1.03
N GLY A 116 4.84 -14.91 0.57
CA GLY A 116 4.84 -16.05 1.49
C GLY A 116 5.57 -17.27 0.96
N THR A 117 5.79 -18.19 1.89
CA THR A 117 6.56 -19.42 1.67
C THR A 117 5.69 -20.67 1.84
N PRO A 118 6.13 -21.84 1.35
CA PRO A 118 5.52 -23.12 1.67
C PRO A 118 5.38 -23.37 3.17
N ARG A 119 6.37 -22.95 3.98
CA ARG A 119 6.31 -23.08 5.44
C ARG A 119 5.06 -22.42 6.02
N GLN A 120 4.62 -21.31 5.44
CA GLN A 120 3.48 -20.56 5.92
C GLN A 120 2.18 -20.94 5.22
N TRP A 121 2.10 -20.80 3.90
CA TRP A 121 0.83 -20.96 3.18
C TRP A 121 0.40 -22.42 3.03
N ASN A 122 1.32 -23.39 3.20
CA ASN A 122 0.99 -24.82 3.19
C ASN A 122 0.98 -25.42 4.60
N ASP A 123 1.04 -24.61 5.66
CA ASP A 123 0.98 -25.09 7.03
C ASP A 123 -0.42 -25.67 7.33
N LYS A 124 -0.50 -27.00 7.44
CA LYS A 124 -1.76 -27.69 7.75
C LYS A 124 -2.24 -27.47 9.18
N GLN A 125 -1.34 -27.12 10.11
CA GLN A 125 -1.69 -26.85 11.50
C GLN A 125 -2.18 -25.40 11.70
N ARG A 126 -1.83 -24.51 10.77
CA ARG A 126 -2.23 -23.09 10.77
C ARG A 126 -2.91 -22.72 9.45
N ASP A 127 -3.87 -23.54 9.05
CA ASP A 127 -4.59 -23.42 7.78
C ASP A 127 -5.34 -22.08 7.63
N TRP A 128 -5.70 -21.45 8.75
CA TRP A 128 -6.29 -20.11 8.78
C TRP A 128 -5.41 -19.05 8.10
N ILE A 129 -4.08 -19.17 8.15
CA ILE A 129 -3.19 -18.18 7.51
C ILE A 129 -3.44 -18.17 6.00
N ARG A 130 -3.54 -19.36 5.37
CA ARG A 130 -3.87 -19.46 3.95
C ARG A 130 -5.28 -18.96 3.67
N LYS A 131 -6.26 -19.36 4.49
CA LYS A 131 -7.67 -18.95 4.32
C LYS A 131 -7.83 -17.42 4.39
N GLU A 132 -7.22 -16.77 5.38
CA GLU A 132 -7.26 -15.31 5.53
C GLU A 132 -6.53 -14.60 4.38
N LYS A 133 -5.40 -15.14 3.92
CA LYS A 133 -4.69 -14.66 2.74
C LYS A 133 -5.56 -14.74 1.47
N ASP A 134 -6.21 -15.88 1.25
CA ASP A 134 -7.10 -16.09 0.11
C ASP A 134 -8.29 -15.13 0.16
N GLU A 135 -8.93 -14.98 1.33
CA GLU A 135 -10.03 -14.04 1.54
C GLU A 135 -9.60 -12.59 1.28
N MET A 136 -8.43 -12.18 1.78
CA MET A 136 -7.90 -10.84 1.54
C MET A 136 -7.66 -10.59 0.04
N LEU A 137 -7.16 -11.57 -0.71
CA LEU A 137 -6.99 -11.44 -2.16
C LEU A 137 -8.34 -11.28 -2.89
N LEU A 138 -9.36 -12.03 -2.48
CA LEU A 138 -10.71 -11.90 -3.06
C LEU A 138 -11.32 -10.52 -2.78
N LEU A 139 -11.11 -9.97 -1.59
CA LEU A 139 -11.54 -8.62 -1.24
C LEU A 139 -10.79 -7.57 -2.08
N LEU A 140 -9.48 -7.69 -2.20
CA LEU A 140 -8.67 -6.81 -3.05
C LEU A 140 -9.11 -6.87 -4.53
N GLU A 141 -9.38 -8.06 -5.04
CA GLU A 141 -9.87 -8.27 -6.42
C GLU A 141 -11.24 -7.63 -6.64
N SER A 142 -12.19 -7.85 -5.74
CA SER A 142 -13.53 -7.24 -5.75
C SER A 142 -13.47 -5.72 -5.80
N GLU A 143 -12.55 -5.13 -5.04
CA GLU A 143 -12.45 -3.67 -4.91
C GLU A 143 -11.55 -3.02 -5.97
N ALA A 144 -10.62 -3.77 -6.58
CA ALA A 144 -9.70 -3.26 -7.60
C ALA A 144 -10.46 -2.70 -8.82
N GLY A 145 -11.48 -3.42 -9.29
CA GLY A 145 -12.32 -2.98 -10.42
C GLY A 145 -13.10 -1.70 -10.13
N LYS A 146 -13.45 -1.45 -8.86
CA LYS A 146 -14.19 -0.25 -8.42
C LYS A 146 -13.28 0.97 -8.22
N SER A 147 -11.99 0.75 -8.00
CA SER A 147 -11.00 1.80 -7.68
C SER A 147 -10.56 2.68 -8.88
N GLY A 148 -11.07 2.41 -10.09
CA GLY A 148 -10.58 3.05 -11.31
C GLY A 148 -9.15 2.64 -11.68
N GLY A 149 -8.74 1.42 -11.31
CA GLY A 149 -7.39 0.89 -11.57
C GLY A 149 -6.30 1.50 -10.69
N LYS A 150 -6.67 2.07 -9.54
CA LYS A 150 -5.72 2.66 -8.58
C LYS A 150 -5.36 1.72 -7.42
N LEU A 151 -6.18 0.70 -7.17
CA LEU A 151 -5.87 -0.38 -6.26
C LEU A 151 -5.26 -1.54 -7.06
N GLU A 152 -4.01 -1.84 -6.78
CA GLU A 152 -3.26 -2.94 -7.38
C GLU A 152 -2.95 -3.98 -6.30
N PHE A 153 -2.84 -5.26 -6.69
CA PHE A 153 -2.41 -6.30 -5.77
C PHE A 153 -1.60 -7.38 -6.49
N LEU A 154 -0.71 -8.03 -5.74
CA LEU A 154 0.13 -9.12 -6.23
C LEU A 154 0.35 -10.14 -5.11
N SER A 155 0.41 -11.42 -5.48
CA SER A 155 0.87 -12.49 -4.59
C SER A 155 2.19 -13.06 -5.12
N ARG A 156 3.20 -13.16 -4.26
CA ARG A 156 4.51 -13.72 -4.58
C ARG A 156 4.78 -14.93 -3.71
N TYR A 157 4.95 -16.08 -4.34
CA TYR A 157 5.20 -17.35 -3.67
C TYR A 157 6.67 -17.75 -3.83
N TYR A 158 7.40 -17.80 -2.71
CA TYR A 158 8.83 -18.01 -2.68
C TYR A 158 9.17 -19.46 -2.35
N PHE A 159 10.27 -19.97 -2.92
CA PHE A 159 10.81 -21.30 -2.60
C PHE A 159 9.83 -22.46 -2.84
N SER A 160 8.98 -22.36 -3.87
CA SER A 160 7.95 -23.35 -4.19
C SER A 160 8.50 -24.76 -4.45
N ASP A 161 9.78 -24.84 -4.82
CA ASP A 161 10.55 -26.05 -5.09
C ASP A 161 11.25 -26.65 -3.86
N LYS A 162 11.24 -25.96 -2.71
CA LYS A 162 11.91 -26.37 -1.49
C LYS A 162 10.93 -26.94 -0.44
N PRO A 163 11.35 -27.90 0.39
CA PRO A 163 10.54 -28.38 1.51
C PRO A 163 10.34 -27.26 2.56
N PRO A 164 9.20 -27.21 3.27
CA PRO A 164 8.92 -26.16 4.26
C PRO A 164 9.85 -26.25 5.46
N THR A 165 10.59 -25.18 5.76
CA THR A 165 11.52 -25.10 6.90
C THR A 165 11.33 -23.82 7.70
N LEU A 166 11.88 -23.75 8.92
CA LEU A 166 11.94 -22.46 9.64
C LEU A 166 12.96 -21.51 8.99
N GLN A 167 13.99 -22.02 8.31
CA GLN A 167 14.98 -21.21 7.64
C GLN A 167 14.34 -20.32 6.55
N MET A 168 13.43 -20.87 5.74
CA MET A 168 12.77 -20.07 4.69
C MET A 168 11.93 -18.90 5.23
N HIS A 169 11.46 -18.98 6.48
CA HIS A 169 10.76 -17.86 7.14
C HIS A 169 11.63 -16.61 7.19
N PHE A 170 12.95 -16.77 7.39
CA PHE A 170 13.90 -15.66 7.43
C PHE A 170 14.58 -15.43 6.07
N GLU A 171 14.86 -16.50 5.31
CA GLU A 171 15.48 -16.43 3.96
C GLU A 171 14.63 -15.58 2.99
N ILE A 172 13.31 -15.54 3.17
CA ILE A 172 12.43 -14.69 2.35
C ILE A 172 12.80 -13.21 2.43
N ILE A 173 13.32 -12.72 3.56
CA ILE A 173 13.70 -11.31 3.75
C ILE A 173 14.81 -10.93 2.76
N GLU A 174 15.76 -11.82 2.54
CA GLU A 174 16.86 -11.62 1.58
C GLU A 174 16.39 -11.76 0.12
N SER A 175 15.30 -12.50 -0.10
CA SER A 175 14.70 -12.71 -1.41
C SER A 175 13.59 -11.69 -1.74
N LEU A 176 13.30 -10.77 -0.82
CA LEU A 176 12.26 -9.77 -1.03
C LEU A 176 12.59 -8.91 -2.23
N ASP A 177 11.62 -8.83 -3.14
CA ASP A 177 11.70 -7.95 -4.29
C ASP A 177 10.65 -6.85 -4.11
N VAL A 178 11.16 -5.65 -3.89
CA VAL A 178 10.42 -4.41 -3.59
C VAL A 178 10.49 -3.45 -4.80
N SER A 179 10.71 -3.99 -6.00
CA SER A 179 10.85 -3.23 -7.26
C SER A 179 9.51 -2.81 -7.88
#